data_AF-A0A6J0V983-F1
#
_entry.id   AF-A0A6J0V983-F1
#
_cell.length_a   1.000
_cell.length_b   1.000
_cell.length_c   1.000
_cell.angle_alpha   90.00
_cell.angle_beta   90.00
_cell.angle_gamma   90.00
#
_symmetry.space_group_name_H-M   'P 1'
#
loop_
_entity.id
_entity.type
_entity.pdbx_description
1 polymer ?
#
loop_
_entity_poly.entity_id
_entity_poly.type
_entity_poly.pdbx_seq_one_letter_code
_entity_poly.pdbx_strand_id
1 'polypeptide(L)'
;MKRSWRRLAAEFPSDDILLITASPVIKAVVNFRQLQKIITEAGKEYIYEKLCLCAGAKPKLITEGNPFVLGIRDTDSAAEFQKCLAKAKRITIIGNGGIALELVYEVAGCEVIWAIKDRAIGNTFFDAGAAEFLIPKLSAKKPEPPIVCKRMKYTTAESETEERETAGAGKIGSALGPDWHEGLHLKGAKEMLSHKVHIETLCEVKKIYLREEFQQSQKVSLAFPRAEEDKNSETDIELWPVYVELTNGKIYGCDFIVSATGVVPNVHPFLDGNNFALGEDGGVKVDISMHSSLPDIYAAGDICSASWEPSPFWQQMRLWTQARQMGWYAAKCMAAEILGEPIDMDFCFELFAHVTKFFNYKVVLLGKYNAQGLGSDHELMLRVTKGQEYIKVVMQNGRMLGAVLIGETDLEETFENLILNQMDLSRYGENLLDPNIDIEDYFD
;
A
#
# COMPACT_ATOMS: atom_id res chain seq x y z
N MET A 1 7.50 31.32 -16.96
CA MET A 1 6.53 30.36 -16.41
C MET A 1 6.38 30.67 -14.92
N LYS A 2 5.21 31.11 -14.43
CA LYS A 2 4.98 31.54 -13.02
C LYS A 2 3.64 31.01 -12.48
N ARG A 3 3.29 29.73 -12.73
CA ARG A 3 1.90 29.26 -12.59
C ARG A 3 1.64 27.97 -11.79
N SER A 4 2.62 27.39 -11.08
CA SER A 4 2.39 26.10 -10.39
C SER A 4 1.83 26.23 -8.96
N TRP A 5 2.47 27.00 -8.06
CA TRP A 5 2.04 27.12 -6.65
C TRP A 5 0.69 27.82 -6.45
N ARG A 6 0.30 28.71 -7.37
CA ARG A 6 -1.00 29.41 -7.31
C ARG A 6 -2.19 28.47 -7.49
N ARG A 7 -2.02 27.24 -7.98
CA ARG A 7 -3.15 26.32 -8.23
C ARG A 7 -3.61 25.60 -6.96
N LEU A 8 -2.69 25.11 -6.14
CA LEU A 8 -3.00 24.56 -4.81
C LEU A 8 -3.53 25.63 -3.87
N ALA A 9 -2.92 26.82 -3.85
CA ALA A 9 -3.40 27.95 -3.04
C ALA A 9 -4.75 28.52 -3.53
N ALA A 10 -5.10 28.37 -4.82
CA ALA A 10 -6.40 28.81 -5.34
C ALA A 10 -7.56 27.86 -5.00
N GLU A 11 -7.27 26.60 -4.67
CA GLU A 11 -8.27 25.61 -4.23
C GLU A 11 -8.53 25.65 -2.71
N PHE A 12 -7.63 26.28 -1.95
CA PHE A 12 -7.83 26.68 -0.56
C PHE A 12 -7.91 28.22 -0.48
N PRO A 13 -9.02 28.84 -0.89
CA PRO A 13 -9.13 30.29 -1.05
C PRO A 13 -9.16 31.09 0.26
N SER A 14 -9.01 30.45 1.42
CA SER A 14 -8.85 31.17 2.69
C SER A 14 -7.39 31.58 2.89
N ASP A 15 -7.18 32.85 3.26
CA ASP A 15 -5.87 33.41 3.62
C ASP A 15 -5.19 32.69 4.83
N ASP A 16 -5.86 31.71 5.44
CA ASP A 16 -5.48 31.03 6.69
C ASP A 16 -4.65 29.74 6.53
N ILE A 17 -4.45 29.23 5.30
CA ILE A 17 -3.64 28.01 5.08
C ILE A 17 -2.32 28.36 4.38
N LEU A 18 -1.24 28.37 5.16
CA LEU A 18 0.12 28.52 4.63
C LEU A 18 0.68 27.17 4.20
N LEU A 19 0.66 26.88 2.91
CA LEU A 19 1.34 25.71 2.34
C LEU A 19 2.84 26.00 2.15
N ILE A 20 3.68 25.34 2.94
CA ILE A 20 5.15 25.44 2.86
C ILE A 20 5.69 24.23 2.10
N THR A 21 5.71 24.31 0.77
CA THR A 21 6.24 23.25 -0.12
C THR A 21 7.55 23.67 -0.77
N ALA A 22 8.66 23.16 -0.25
CA ALA A 22 9.98 23.04 -0.88
C ALA A 22 10.90 22.57 0.22
N SER A 23 11.36 21.30 0.19
CA SER A 23 12.35 20.70 1.11
C SER A 23 12.84 21.66 2.20
N PRO A 24 12.17 21.61 3.36
CA PRO A 24 13.00 21.08 4.40
C PRO A 24 12.24 19.97 5.12
N VAL A 25 12.87 18.79 5.15
CA VAL A 25 12.40 17.75 6.06
C VAL A 25 12.47 18.36 7.46
N ILE A 26 11.45 18.11 8.29
CA ILE A 26 11.51 18.51 9.68
C ILE A 26 12.69 17.77 10.29
N LYS A 27 13.69 18.51 10.79
CA LYS A 27 14.91 17.94 11.37
C LYS A 27 14.68 17.53 12.82
N ALA A 28 13.90 18.32 13.54
CA ALA A 28 13.56 18.07 14.93
C ALA A 28 12.25 18.78 15.29
N VAL A 29 11.51 18.16 16.21
CA VAL A 29 10.49 18.85 17.01
C VAL A 29 11.13 19.11 18.37
N VAL A 30 10.86 20.25 18.99
CA VAL A 30 11.32 20.53 20.36
C VAL A 30 10.09 20.79 21.20
N ASN A 31 9.85 19.95 22.22
CA ASN A 31 8.72 20.08 23.13
C ASN A 31 9.18 20.08 24.61
N PHE A 32 10.18 20.92 24.94
CA PHE A 32 10.69 21.08 26.31
C PHE A 32 10.24 22.43 26.88
N ARG A 33 9.65 22.40 28.09
CA ARG A 33 9.28 23.53 28.98
C ARG A 33 9.47 24.95 28.38
N GLN A 34 8.49 25.40 27.58
CA GLN A 34 8.28 26.78 27.05
C GLN A 34 8.69 27.07 25.58
N LEU A 35 9.16 26.10 24.78
CA LEU A 35 9.42 26.36 23.35
C LEU A 35 8.81 25.25 22.46
N GLN A 36 7.52 25.34 22.16
CA GLN A 36 6.84 24.49 21.17
C GLN A 36 7.25 24.92 19.76
N LYS A 37 8.28 24.28 19.20
CA LYS A 37 8.77 24.63 17.87
C LYS A 37 9.20 23.45 17.02
N ILE A 38 9.12 23.65 15.71
CA ILE A 38 9.62 22.75 14.67
C ILE A 38 10.86 23.40 14.06
N ILE A 39 11.94 22.64 13.97
CA ILE A 39 13.16 23.05 13.28
C ILE A 39 13.25 22.24 11.99
N THR A 40 13.36 22.95 10.89
CA THR A 40 13.49 22.34 9.57
C THR A 40 14.96 22.08 9.23
N GLU A 41 15.26 21.20 8.27
CA GLU A 41 16.63 20.94 7.79
C GLU A 41 17.39 22.22 7.39
N ALA A 42 16.69 23.20 6.82
CA ALA A 42 17.25 24.50 6.46
C ALA A 42 17.50 25.42 7.67
N GLY A 43 17.27 24.95 8.90
CA GLY A 43 17.42 25.70 10.14
C GLY A 43 16.29 26.69 10.42
N LYS A 44 15.24 26.75 9.59
CA LYS A 44 14.07 27.61 9.84
C LYS A 44 13.23 27.04 10.96
N GLU A 45 12.81 27.92 11.87
CA GLU A 45 12.00 27.57 13.03
C GLU A 45 10.54 28.01 12.86
N TYR A 46 9.61 27.20 13.35
CA TYR A 46 8.18 27.50 13.41
C TYR A 46 7.65 27.21 14.80
N ILE A 47 6.91 28.14 15.38
CA ILE A 47 6.25 27.96 16.68
C ILE A 47 4.86 27.40 16.43
N TYR A 48 4.40 26.48 17.28
CA TYR A 48 3.06 25.91 17.21
C TYR A 48 2.39 25.94 18.59
N GLU A 49 1.06 26.02 18.60
CA GLU A 49 0.26 25.72 19.80
C GLU A 49 -0.18 24.26 19.80
N LYS A 50 -0.59 23.75 18.63
CA LYS A 50 -0.89 22.34 18.38
C LYS A 50 -0.14 21.87 17.13
N LEU A 51 0.33 20.62 17.14
CA LEU A 51 1.06 20.01 16.02
C LEU A 51 0.46 18.65 15.68
N CYS A 52 0.17 18.39 14.40
CA CYS A 52 -0.19 17.06 13.92
C CYS A 52 0.92 16.51 13.01
N LEU A 53 1.49 15.35 13.37
CA LEU A 53 2.49 14.65 12.57
C LEU A 53 1.82 13.78 11.52
N CYS A 54 2.08 14.05 10.24
CA CYS A 54 1.50 13.33 9.10
C CYS A 54 2.59 12.86 8.10
N ALA A 55 3.78 12.50 8.56
CA ALA A 55 4.92 12.19 7.68
C ALA A 55 4.86 10.81 6.99
N GLY A 56 3.76 10.07 7.18
CA GLY A 56 3.50 8.79 6.55
C GLY A 56 4.54 7.71 6.88
N ALA A 57 4.84 6.89 5.87
CA ALA A 57 5.76 5.76 5.97
C ALA A 57 6.65 5.68 4.72
N LYS A 58 7.83 5.08 4.88
CA LYS A 58 8.81 4.80 3.82
C LYS A 58 8.77 3.33 3.38
N PRO A 59 9.16 2.98 2.14
CA PRO A 59 9.31 1.58 1.74
C PRO A 59 10.23 0.81 2.71
N LYS A 60 9.85 -0.42 3.05
CA LYS A 60 10.74 -1.37 3.72
C LYS A 60 11.56 -2.06 2.64
N LEU A 61 12.76 -1.56 2.35
CA LEU A 61 13.61 -2.14 1.31
C LEU A 61 14.19 -3.49 1.77
N ILE A 62 14.26 -4.46 0.86
CA ILE A 62 14.95 -5.74 1.09
C ILE A 62 16.47 -5.55 1.25
N THR A 63 17.02 -4.46 0.72
CA THR A 63 18.43 -4.08 0.84
C THR A 63 18.54 -2.56 0.70
N GLU A 64 18.93 -1.89 1.77
CA GLU A 64 19.14 -0.45 1.79
C GLU A 64 20.39 -0.06 0.97
N GLY A 65 20.34 1.09 0.30
CA GLY A 65 21.49 1.65 -0.42
C GLY A 65 21.92 0.92 -1.71
N ASN A 66 21.24 -0.15 -2.12
CA ASN A 66 21.53 -0.83 -3.38
C ASN A 66 20.92 -0.06 -4.57
N PRO A 67 21.71 0.36 -5.57
CA PRO A 67 21.24 1.19 -6.69
C PRO A 67 20.26 0.47 -7.63
N PHE A 68 20.17 -0.86 -7.56
CA PHE A 68 19.26 -1.68 -8.37
C PHE A 68 18.03 -2.14 -7.59
N VAL A 69 17.86 -1.72 -6.33
CA VAL A 69 16.68 -2.04 -5.52
C VAL A 69 15.86 -0.77 -5.33
N LEU A 70 14.64 -0.76 -5.88
CA LEU A 70 13.73 0.37 -5.83
C LEU A 70 12.50 0.03 -4.98
N GLY A 71 12.17 0.89 -4.02
CA GLY A 71 10.85 0.89 -3.38
C GLY A 71 9.91 1.84 -4.11
N ILE A 72 8.61 1.54 -4.14
CA ILE A 72 7.58 2.43 -4.70
C ILE A 72 6.63 2.84 -3.57
N ARG A 73 6.46 4.14 -3.38
CA ARG A 73 5.65 4.68 -2.28
C ARG A 73 5.06 6.06 -2.54
N ASP A 74 5.76 6.88 -3.30
CA ASP A 74 5.42 8.27 -3.56
C ASP A 74 5.55 8.61 -5.06
N THR A 75 5.15 9.83 -5.43
CA THR A 75 5.20 10.31 -6.81
C THR A 75 6.58 10.22 -7.44
N ASP A 76 7.64 10.49 -6.67
CA ASP A 76 9.02 10.54 -7.14
C ASP A 76 9.57 9.13 -7.39
N SER A 77 9.32 8.20 -6.46
CA SER A 77 9.66 6.78 -6.64
C SER A 77 8.88 6.14 -7.79
N ALA A 78 7.62 6.52 -8.01
CA ALA A 78 6.84 6.09 -9.18
C ALA A 78 7.42 6.62 -10.50
N ALA A 79 7.87 7.87 -10.54
CA ALA A 79 8.53 8.45 -11.70
C ALA A 79 9.89 7.80 -11.99
N GLU A 80 10.70 7.53 -10.95
CA GLU A 80 11.97 6.81 -11.11
C GLU A 80 11.72 5.37 -11.56
N PHE A 81 10.70 4.70 -11.04
CA PHE A 81 10.28 3.38 -11.51
C PHE A 81 9.95 3.39 -13.00
N GLN A 82 9.12 4.33 -13.46
CA GLN A 82 8.76 4.46 -14.88
C GLN A 82 10.00 4.64 -15.77
N LYS A 83 10.93 5.50 -15.34
CA LYS A 83 12.18 5.79 -16.06
C LYS A 83 13.10 4.57 -16.15
N CYS A 84 13.24 3.81 -15.07
CA CYS A 84 14.00 2.56 -15.06
C CYS A 84 13.31 1.48 -15.92
N LEU A 85 11.99 1.37 -15.79
CA LEU A 85 11.19 0.40 -16.52
C LEU A 85 11.30 0.57 -18.03
N ALA A 86 11.27 1.81 -18.55
CA ALA A 86 11.32 2.09 -19.98
C ALA A 86 12.51 1.46 -20.74
N LYS A 87 13.59 1.11 -20.02
CA LYS A 87 14.80 0.48 -20.57
C LYS A 87 14.94 -1.00 -20.21
N ALA A 88 14.09 -1.51 -19.33
CA ALA A 88 14.19 -2.85 -18.79
C ALA A 88 13.62 -3.89 -19.75
N LYS A 89 14.37 -4.98 -19.91
CA LYS A 89 13.94 -6.22 -20.56
C LYS A 89 13.36 -7.21 -19.56
N ARG A 90 13.83 -7.17 -18.31
CA ARG A 90 13.34 -8.01 -17.21
C ARG A 90 13.46 -7.31 -15.87
N ILE A 91 12.41 -7.39 -15.06
CA ILE A 91 12.41 -6.91 -13.67
C ILE A 91 12.10 -8.06 -12.72
N THR A 92 12.57 -7.94 -11.48
CA THR A 92 12.14 -8.83 -10.39
C THR A 92 11.33 -8.04 -9.37
N ILE A 93 10.10 -8.46 -9.08
CA ILE A 93 9.25 -7.87 -8.04
C ILE A 93 9.28 -8.81 -6.82
N ILE A 94 9.63 -8.25 -5.66
CA ILE A 94 9.69 -8.98 -4.39
C ILE A 94 8.58 -8.48 -3.47
N GLY A 95 7.72 -9.39 -3.01
CA GLY A 95 6.64 -9.07 -2.08
C GLY A 95 5.25 -9.34 -2.66
N ASN A 96 4.26 -9.43 -1.79
CA ASN A 96 2.94 -9.99 -2.10
C ASN A 96 1.77 -9.04 -1.74
N GLY A 97 2.07 -7.75 -1.53
CA GLY A 97 1.12 -6.71 -1.13
C GLY A 97 0.53 -5.93 -2.31
N GLY A 98 -0.21 -4.87 -2.02
CA GLY A 98 -1.05 -4.16 -3.01
C GLY A 98 -0.24 -3.59 -4.18
N ILE A 99 0.88 -2.94 -3.87
CA ILE A 99 1.81 -2.43 -4.90
C ILE A 99 2.33 -3.56 -5.80
N ALA A 100 2.65 -4.73 -5.25
CA ALA A 100 3.11 -5.85 -6.06
C ALA A 100 1.99 -6.35 -6.98
N LEU A 101 0.77 -6.53 -6.46
CA LEU A 101 -0.41 -6.98 -7.22
C LEU A 101 -0.75 -6.03 -8.37
N GLU A 102 -0.71 -4.72 -8.11
CA GLU A 102 -0.93 -3.70 -9.13
C GLU A 102 0.19 -3.72 -10.19
N LEU A 103 1.46 -3.77 -9.78
CA LEU A 103 2.58 -3.76 -10.71
C LEU A 103 2.62 -4.99 -11.62
N VAL A 104 2.45 -6.20 -11.08
CA VAL A 104 2.51 -7.43 -11.90
C VAL A 104 1.39 -7.47 -12.92
N TYR A 105 0.26 -6.82 -12.62
CA TYR A 105 -0.81 -6.65 -13.58
C TYR A 105 -0.54 -5.49 -14.55
N GLU A 106 -0.04 -4.35 -14.09
CA GLU A 106 0.12 -3.12 -14.89
C GLU A 106 1.35 -3.10 -15.81
N VAL A 107 2.46 -3.69 -15.38
CA VAL A 107 3.69 -3.71 -16.16
C VAL A 107 3.53 -4.55 -17.42
N ALA A 108 3.87 -3.93 -18.56
CA ALA A 108 3.98 -4.58 -19.85
C ALA A 108 5.36 -4.32 -20.48
N GLY A 109 5.65 -4.94 -21.62
CA GLY A 109 6.87 -4.64 -22.38
C GLY A 109 8.19 -5.15 -21.77
N CYS A 110 8.13 -5.94 -20.70
CA CYS A 110 9.28 -6.65 -20.14
C CYS A 110 8.86 -7.98 -19.51
N GLU A 111 9.84 -8.82 -19.21
CA GLU A 111 9.67 -10.02 -18.40
C GLU A 111 9.56 -9.65 -16.92
N VAL A 112 8.61 -10.24 -16.19
CA VAL A 112 8.41 -9.97 -14.76
C VAL A 112 8.58 -11.27 -13.99
N ILE A 113 9.57 -11.31 -13.10
CA ILE A 113 9.74 -12.39 -12.13
C ILE A 113 9.17 -11.91 -10.81
N TRP A 114 8.12 -12.57 -10.33
CA TRP A 114 7.44 -12.19 -9.11
C TRP A 114 7.72 -13.22 -8.02
N ALA A 115 8.57 -12.86 -7.06
CA ALA A 115 8.94 -13.74 -5.96
C ALA A 115 8.13 -13.41 -4.70
N ILE A 116 7.47 -14.42 -4.16
CA ILE A 116 6.65 -14.33 -2.96
C ILE A 116 7.03 -15.42 -1.95
N LYS A 117 7.02 -15.06 -0.67
CA LYS A 117 7.28 -15.98 0.43
C LYS A 117 6.11 -16.94 0.69
N ASP A 118 4.93 -16.56 0.23
CA ASP A 118 3.69 -17.28 0.49
C ASP A 118 3.41 -18.35 -0.57
N ARG A 119 2.45 -19.23 -0.28
CA ARG A 119 1.98 -20.27 -1.23
C ARG A 119 1.06 -19.70 -2.31
N ALA A 120 0.37 -18.61 -2.03
CA ALA A 120 -0.62 -17.99 -2.91
C ALA A 120 -0.36 -16.48 -3.02
N ILE A 121 -0.95 -15.87 -4.05
CA ILE A 121 -0.80 -14.44 -4.30
C ILE A 121 -1.75 -13.61 -3.44
N GLY A 122 -1.31 -12.41 -3.07
CA GLY A 122 -2.13 -11.42 -2.39
C GLY A 122 -2.60 -11.82 -1.00
N ASN A 123 -1.86 -12.67 -0.26
CA ASN A 123 -2.25 -13.18 1.07
C ASN A 123 -2.61 -12.10 2.10
N THR A 124 -2.17 -10.86 1.91
CA THR A 124 -2.58 -9.71 2.74
C THR A 124 -4.08 -9.39 2.59
N PHE A 125 -4.67 -9.70 1.43
CA PHE A 125 -6.04 -9.35 1.06
C PHE A 125 -6.91 -10.58 0.74
N PHE A 126 -6.29 -11.67 0.30
CA PHE A 126 -6.96 -12.82 -0.29
C PHE A 126 -6.57 -14.12 0.41
N ASP A 127 -7.41 -15.13 0.26
CA ASP A 127 -7.02 -16.52 0.50
C ASP A 127 -6.60 -17.20 -0.81
N ALA A 128 -6.28 -18.50 -0.73
CA ALA A 128 -5.86 -19.28 -1.88
C ALA A 128 -6.94 -19.40 -2.96
N GLY A 129 -8.23 -19.44 -2.59
CA GLY A 129 -9.32 -19.55 -3.56
C GLY A 129 -9.50 -18.28 -4.39
N ALA A 130 -9.47 -17.12 -3.73
CA ALA A 130 -9.46 -15.83 -4.41
C ALA A 130 -8.19 -15.65 -5.27
N ALA A 131 -7.03 -16.11 -4.81
CA ALA A 131 -5.81 -16.11 -5.60
C ALA A 131 -5.95 -16.93 -6.90
N GLU A 132 -6.47 -18.16 -6.82
CA GLU A 132 -6.72 -19.01 -7.99
C GLU A 132 -7.73 -18.40 -8.97
N PHE A 133 -8.73 -17.68 -8.47
CA PHE A 133 -9.67 -16.93 -9.29
C PHE A 133 -8.99 -15.81 -10.10
N LEU A 134 -7.98 -15.14 -9.53
CA LEU A 134 -7.33 -13.98 -10.12
C LEU A 134 -6.15 -14.33 -11.05
N ILE A 135 -5.40 -15.41 -10.78
CA ILE A 135 -4.20 -15.82 -11.54
C ILE A 135 -4.41 -15.84 -13.07
N PRO A 136 -5.52 -16.35 -13.63
CA PRO A 136 -5.72 -16.37 -15.08
C PRO A 136 -5.66 -14.98 -15.74
N LYS A 137 -5.88 -13.89 -14.99
CA LYS A 137 -5.80 -12.51 -15.50
C LYS A 137 -4.37 -12.04 -15.75
N LEU A 138 -3.35 -12.66 -15.14
CA LEU A 138 -1.94 -12.31 -15.38
C LEU A 138 -1.49 -12.61 -16.82
N SER A 139 -2.13 -13.58 -17.47
CA SER A 139 -1.82 -14.01 -18.84
C SER A 139 -2.88 -13.54 -19.86
N ALA A 140 -4.01 -13.01 -19.41
CA ALA A 140 -5.09 -12.58 -20.27
C ALA A 140 -4.76 -11.23 -20.95
N LYS A 141 -5.27 -11.01 -22.17
CA LYS A 141 -5.21 -9.68 -22.80
C LYS A 141 -6.03 -8.70 -21.96
N LYS A 142 -5.42 -7.55 -21.65
CA LYS A 142 -6.13 -6.46 -20.99
C LYS A 142 -7.23 -5.88 -21.89
N PRO A 143 -8.43 -5.61 -21.35
CA PRO A 143 -9.40 -4.77 -22.05
C PRO A 143 -8.82 -3.36 -22.24
N GLU A 144 -9.27 -2.65 -23.27
CA GLU A 144 -8.90 -1.24 -23.45
C GLU A 144 -9.39 -0.44 -22.24
N PRO A 145 -8.56 0.45 -21.67
CA PRO A 145 -8.93 1.20 -20.48
C PRO A 145 -10.12 2.13 -20.81
N PRO A 146 -11.15 2.19 -19.96
CA PRO A 146 -12.15 3.25 -20.08
C PRO A 146 -11.49 4.63 -19.92
N ILE A 147 -12.02 5.62 -20.65
CA ILE A 147 -11.46 6.97 -20.75
C ILE A 147 -11.71 7.77 -19.46
N VAL A 148 -10.61 8.21 -18.85
CA VAL A 148 -10.43 9.32 -17.88
C VAL A 148 -11.16 9.21 -16.54
N CYS A 149 -10.42 8.79 -15.50
CA CYS A 149 -10.70 9.17 -14.13
C CYS A 149 -10.38 10.66 -13.92
N LYS A 150 -11.39 11.47 -13.57
CA LYS A 150 -11.22 12.92 -13.28
C LYS A 150 -10.69 13.15 -11.86
N ARG A 151 -9.62 12.47 -11.45
CA ARG A 151 -9.04 12.67 -10.11
C ARG A 151 -7.90 13.68 -10.18
N MET A 152 -7.97 14.71 -9.35
CA MET A 152 -6.92 15.73 -9.24
C MET A 152 -5.66 15.12 -8.64
N LYS A 153 -4.56 15.18 -9.40
CA LYS A 153 -3.22 14.83 -8.91
C LYS A 153 -2.49 16.09 -8.47
N TYR A 154 -1.89 16.04 -7.29
CA TYR A 154 -1.05 17.11 -6.76
C TYR A 154 0.40 16.68 -6.84
N THR A 155 1.23 17.50 -7.49
CA THR A 155 2.68 17.32 -7.54
C THR A 155 3.33 18.57 -6.97
N THR A 156 4.40 18.39 -6.19
CA THR A 156 5.26 19.50 -5.78
C THR A 156 5.91 20.11 -7.04
N ALA A 157 6.02 21.43 -7.10
CA ALA A 157 6.61 22.08 -8.28
C ALA A 157 8.10 21.70 -8.42
N GLU A 158 8.56 21.47 -9.66
CA GLU A 158 9.99 21.33 -9.97
C GLU A 158 10.71 22.60 -9.52
N SER A 159 11.73 22.45 -8.68
CA SER A 159 12.59 23.56 -8.27
C SER A 159 13.32 24.11 -9.49
N GLU A 160 13.22 25.42 -9.74
CA GLU A 160 14.09 26.11 -10.69
C GLU A 160 15.55 25.76 -10.36
N THR A 161 16.29 25.38 -11.39
CA THR A 161 17.69 24.95 -11.33
C THR A 161 18.57 26.02 -10.69
N GLU A 162 18.86 25.85 -9.40
CA GLU A 162 20.12 26.28 -8.80
C GLU A 162 20.99 25.02 -8.66
N GLU A 163 22.19 25.08 -9.22
CA GLU A 163 23.25 24.06 -9.06
C GLU A 163 23.45 23.78 -7.57
N ARG A 164 22.86 22.67 -7.08
CA ARG A 164 23.08 22.17 -5.72
C ARG A 164 23.88 20.89 -5.81
N GLU A 165 25.19 21.04 -5.64
CA GLU A 165 26.12 19.97 -5.36
C GLU A 165 25.76 19.32 -4.02
N THR A 166 25.21 18.11 -4.07
CA THR A 166 25.56 16.91 -3.28
C THR A 166 24.43 15.89 -3.43
N ALA A 167 24.70 14.85 -4.21
CA ALA A 167 23.88 13.64 -4.27
C ALA A 167 23.98 12.92 -2.92
N GLY A 168 22.95 13.03 -2.07
CA GLY A 168 23.01 12.46 -0.74
C GLY A 168 21.77 12.63 0.15
N ALA A 169 20.57 12.79 -0.41
CA ALA A 169 19.29 12.59 0.29
C ALA A 169 18.17 12.43 -0.75
N GLY A 170 17.48 11.30 -0.73
CA GLY A 170 16.42 10.98 -1.70
C GLY A 170 15.28 12.00 -1.65
N LYS A 171 14.88 12.52 -2.81
CA LYS A 171 13.69 13.37 -2.92
C LYS A 171 12.46 12.54 -2.56
N ILE A 172 11.72 12.95 -1.53
CA ILE A 172 10.49 12.29 -1.07
C ILE A 172 9.30 13.03 -1.70
N GLY A 173 8.45 12.27 -2.37
CA GLY A 173 7.24 12.77 -3.01
C GLY A 173 6.00 12.71 -2.12
N SER A 174 4.85 13.06 -2.69
CA SER A 174 3.56 12.79 -2.03
C SER A 174 3.24 11.30 -2.11
N ALA A 175 2.75 10.72 -1.01
CA ALA A 175 2.38 9.31 -0.95
C ALA A 175 1.36 8.95 -2.05
N LEU A 176 1.53 7.77 -2.65
CA LEU A 176 0.65 7.28 -3.70
C LEU A 176 -0.74 6.98 -3.13
N GLY A 177 -1.76 7.50 -3.82
CA GLY A 177 -3.15 7.19 -3.55
C GLY A 177 -3.63 5.98 -4.35
N PRO A 178 -4.94 5.68 -4.30
CA PRO A 178 -5.56 4.74 -5.23
C PRO A 178 -5.29 5.16 -6.69
N ASP A 179 -5.24 4.17 -7.58
CA ASP A 179 -5.09 4.36 -9.03
C ASP A 179 -3.80 5.12 -9.41
N TRP A 180 -2.76 5.06 -8.58
CA TRP A 180 -1.53 5.84 -8.76
C TRP A 180 -0.82 5.59 -10.09
N HIS A 181 -0.97 4.38 -10.64
CA HIS A 181 -0.44 3.98 -11.93
C HIS A 181 -1.15 4.65 -13.12
N GLU A 182 -2.35 5.22 -12.94
CA GLU A 182 -3.07 5.89 -14.02
C GLU A 182 -2.26 7.06 -14.59
N GLY A 183 -2.08 7.10 -15.91
CA GLY A 183 -1.27 8.14 -16.56
C GLY A 183 0.24 7.93 -16.47
N LEU A 184 0.72 6.86 -15.83
CA LEU A 184 2.10 6.40 -15.98
C LEU A 184 2.24 5.47 -17.20
N HIS A 185 3.35 5.58 -17.90
CA HIS A 185 3.71 4.70 -19.01
C HIS A 185 4.48 3.48 -18.49
N LEU A 186 3.75 2.46 -18.02
CA LEU A 186 4.33 1.26 -17.42
C LEU A 186 4.72 0.20 -18.47
N LYS A 187 5.54 0.59 -19.45
CA LYS A 187 6.06 -0.32 -20.48
C LYS A 187 7.59 -0.41 -20.45
N GLY A 188 8.08 -1.64 -20.57
CA GLY A 188 9.50 -1.94 -20.73
C GLY A 188 10.00 -1.82 -22.18
N ALA A 189 11.27 -2.21 -22.39
CA ALA A 189 12.00 -2.04 -23.64
C ALA A 189 11.46 -2.90 -24.82
N LYS A 190 10.62 -3.91 -24.56
CA LYS A 190 10.06 -4.80 -25.58
C LYS A 190 8.59 -4.45 -25.83
N GLU A 191 8.30 -3.34 -26.50
CA GLU A 191 6.92 -2.80 -26.66
C GLU A 191 5.87 -3.80 -27.18
N MET A 192 6.28 -4.79 -27.99
CA MET A 192 5.41 -5.82 -28.56
C MET A 192 5.09 -6.96 -27.58
N LEU A 193 5.81 -7.05 -26.45
CA LEU A 193 5.52 -7.99 -25.38
C LEU A 193 4.39 -7.41 -24.53
N SER A 194 3.24 -8.09 -24.49
CA SER A 194 2.13 -7.70 -23.62
C SER A 194 2.49 -7.96 -22.16
N HIS A 195 2.15 -9.14 -21.64
CA HIS A 195 2.30 -9.53 -20.24
C HIS A 195 3.03 -10.86 -20.19
N LYS A 196 4.14 -10.91 -19.46
CA LYS A 196 4.92 -12.13 -19.26
C LYS A 196 5.40 -12.19 -17.82
N VAL A 197 4.54 -12.70 -16.96
CA VAL A 197 4.77 -12.81 -15.52
C VAL A 197 5.06 -14.26 -15.16
N HIS A 198 6.12 -14.48 -14.39
CA HIS A 198 6.47 -15.77 -13.80
C HIS A 198 6.44 -15.64 -12.27
N ILE A 199 5.73 -16.55 -11.60
CA ILE A 199 5.57 -16.51 -10.14
C ILE A 199 6.49 -17.54 -9.51
N GLU A 200 7.31 -17.10 -8.56
CA GLU A 200 8.10 -17.95 -7.68
C GLU A 200 7.52 -17.87 -6.26
N THR A 201 6.86 -18.95 -5.84
CA THR A 201 6.23 -19.05 -4.52
C THR A 201 7.17 -19.69 -3.49
N LEU A 202 6.84 -19.55 -2.20
CA LEU A 202 7.59 -20.16 -1.09
C LEU A 202 9.09 -19.81 -1.11
N CYS A 203 9.40 -18.56 -1.44
CA CYS A 203 10.78 -18.10 -1.51
C CYS A 203 10.96 -16.67 -0.99
N GLU A 204 12.14 -16.41 -0.45
CA GLU A 204 12.58 -15.09 -0.03
C GLU A 204 13.90 -14.75 -0.74
N VAL A 205 14.27 -13.48 -0.76
CA VAL A 205 15.59 -13.07 -1.25
C VAL A 205 16.65 -13.53 -0.27
N LYS A 206 17.51 -14.43 -0.72
CA LYS A 206 18.66 -14.92 0.04
C LYS A 206 19.86 -14.00 -0.13
N LYS A 207 20.16 -13.59 -1.37
CA LYS A 207 21.26 -12.68 -1.68
C LYS A 207 21.03 -11.96 -3.01
N ILE A 208 21.49 -10.70 -3.08
CA ILE A 208 21.56 -9.92 -4.31
C ILE A 208 23.03 -9.82 -4.71
N TYR A 209 23.32 -10.10 -5.98
CA TYR A 209 24.65 -10.01 -6.56
C TYR A 209 24.68 -8.91 -7.61
N LEU A 210 25.71 -8.07 -7.56
CA LEU A 210 26.08 -7.24 -8.71
C LEU A 210 26.71 -8.12 -9.80
N ARG A 211 26.69 -7.66 -11.05
CA ARG A 211 27.22 -8.38 -12.21
C ARG A 211 28.62 -8.96 -11.95
N GLU A 212 29.55 -8.14 -11.48
CA GLU A 212 30.95 -8.54 -11.29
C GLU A 212 31.06 -9.61 -10.19
N GLU A 213 30.30 -9.47 -9.10
CA GLU A 213 30.25 -10.45 -8.01
C GLU A 213 29.66 -11.78 -8.49
N PHE A 214 28.60 -11.73 -9.30
CA PHE A 214 27.96 -12.92 -9.83
C PHE A 214 28.89 -13.72 -10.74
N GLN A 215 29.63 -13.05 -11.63
CA GLN A 215 30.61 -13.68 -12.52
C GLN A 215 31.74 -14.36 -11.75
N GLN A 216 32.20 -13.78 -10.65
CA GLN A 216 33.22 -14.38 -9.78
C GLN A 216 32.70 -15.58 -9.00
N SER A 217 31.40 -15.63 -8.70
CA SER A 217 30.80 -16.69 -7.90
C SER A 217 30.68 -18.04 -8.62
N GLN A 218 30.90 -18.08 -9.94
CA GLN A 218 30.70 -19.27 -10.82
C GLN A 218 29.29 -19.88 -10.73
N LYS A 219 28.32 -19.13 -10.22
CA LYS A 219 26.91 -19.54 -10.17
C LYS A 219 26.27 -19.40 -11.54
N VAL A 220 25.15 -20.10 -11.70
CA VAL A 220 24.36 -20.10 -12.94
C VAL A 220 22.99 -19.51 -12.65
N SER A 221 22.56 -18.56 -13.47
CA SER A 221 21.21 -18.00 -13.42
C SER A 221 20.28 -18.74 -14.37
N LEU A 222 19.00 -18.79 -14.04
CA LEU A 222 17.97 -19.40 -14.85
C LEU A 222 17.42 -18.40 -15.87
N ALA A 223 17.18 -18.87 -17.09
CA ALA A 223 16.44 -18.13 -18.09
C ALA A 223 14.99 -17.91 -17.63
N PHE A 224 14.32 -16.94 -18.24
CA PHE A 224 12.90 -16.74 -17.97
C PHE A 224 12.10 -18.00 -18.37
N PRO A 225 11.27 -18.57 -17.48
CA PRO A 225 10.55 -19.80 -17.77
C PRO A 225 9.66 -19.70 -19.01
N ARG A 226 9.79 -20.67 -19.92
CA ARG A 226 8.84 -20.88 -21.02
C ARG A 226 7.67 -21.72 -20.50
N ALA A 227 6.46 -21.48 -20.99
CA ALA A 227 5.25 -22.13 -20.47
C ALA A 227 5.35 -23.67 -20.49
N GLU A 228 4.86 -24.28 -19.40
CA GLU A 228 4.52 -25.69 -19.03
C GLU A 228 5.22 -26.93 -19.63
N GLU A 229 6.12 -26.86 -20.61
CA GLU A 229 6.70 -28.07 -21.25
C GLU A 229 8.18 -28.36 -20.95
N ASP A 230 8.96 -27.43 -20.40
CA ASP A 230 10.38 -27.68 -20.07
C ASP A 230 10.64 -27.70 -18.57
N LYS A 231 10.67 -28.92 -18.00
CA LYS A 231 11.11 -29.20 -16.62
C LYS A 231 12.62 -29.00 -16.41
N ASN A 232 13.36 -28.63 -17.45
CA ASN A 232 14.75 -28.20 -17.35
C ASN A 232 14.80 -26.68 -17.49
N SER A 233 15.05 -25.99 -16.38
CA SER A 233 15.34 -24.56 -16.41
C SER A 233 16.59 -24.33 -17.27
N GLU A 234 16.41 -23.80 -18.48
CA GLU A 234 17.53 -23.40 -19.33
C GLU A 234 18.40 -22.38 -18.57
N THR A 235 19.71 -22.52 -18.69
CA THR A 235 20.66 -21.52 -18.21
C THR A 235 20.45 -20.21 -18.95
N ASP A 236 20.38 -19.10 -18.22
CA ASP A 236 20.36 -17.78 -18.85
C ASP A 236 21.73 -17.47 -19.45
N ILE A 237 21.74 -17.10 -20.73
CA ILE A 237 22.92 -16.68 -21.47
C ILE A 237 23.06 -15.15 -21.51
N GLU A 238 22.03 -14.41 -21.09
CA GLU A 238 22.05 -12.95 -21.04
C GLU A 238 22.80 -12.44 -19.79
N LEU A 239 23.56 -11.35 -19.96
CA LEU A 239 24.28 -10.69 -18.88
C LEU A 239 23.44 -9.56 -18.29
N TRP A 240 23.14 -9.68 -17.01
CA TRP A 240 22.30 -8.74 -16.28
C TRP A 240 23.15 -7.83 -15.38
N PRO A 241 22.69 -6.61 -15.06
CA PRO A 241 23.37 -5.76 -14.09
C PRO A 241 23.25 -6.28 -12.65
N VAL A 242 22.15 -6.97 -12.32
CA VAL A 242 21.89 -7.51 -10.98
C VAL A 242 21.27 -8.91 -11.05
N TYR A 243 21.60 -9.75 -10.08
CA TYR A 243 21.07 -11.11 -9.92
C TYR A 243 20.49 -11.32 -8.53
N VAL A 244 19.35 -12.01 -8.45
CA VAL A 244 18.65 -12.34 -7.20
C VAL A 244 18.72 -13.83 -6.97
N GLU A 245 19.38 -14.25 -5.89
CA GLU A 245 19.31 -15.62 -5.37
C GLU A 245 18.17 -15.73 -4.37
N LEU A 246 17.30 -16.70 -4.60
CA LEU A 246 16.15 -17.01 -3.76
C LEU A 246 16.47 -18.15 -2.78
N THR A 247 15.75 -18.22 -1.67
CA THR A 247 15.93 -19.27 -0.66
C THR A 247 15.61 -20.68 -1.18
N ASN A 248 14.83 -20.79 -2.25
CA ASN A 248 14.58 -22.05 -2.96
C ASN A 248 15.73 -22.49 -3.89
N GLY A 249 16.85 -21.75 -3.90
CA GLY A 249 18.04 -22.06 -4.68
C GLY A 249 18.05 -21.54 -6.11
N LYS A 250 16.93 -21.00 -6.60
CA LYS A 250 16.85 -20.41 -7.94
C LYS A 250 17.52 -19.04 -7.97
N ILE A 251 18.11 -18.71 -9.11
CA ILE A 251 18.79 -17.42 -9.32
C ILE A 251 18.30 -16.82 -10.63
N TYR A 252 17.93 -15.55 -10.61
CA TYR A 252 17.48 -14.82 -11.78
C TYR A 252 18.27 -13.53 -11.97
N GLY A 253 18.74 -13.28 -13.19
CA GLY A 253 19.27 -11.97 -13.58
C GLY A 253 18.13 -11.06 -14.04
N CYS A 254 18.23 -9.76 -13.75
CA CYS A 254 17.27 -8.73 -14.16
C CYS A 254 17.92 -7.34 -14.25
N ASP A 255 17.22 -6.35 -14.81
CA ASP A 255 17.71 -4.98 -14.93
C ASP A 255 17.67 -4.24 -13.59
N PHE A 256 16.61 -4.44 -12.81
CA PHE A 256 16.47 -3.95 -11.44
C PHE A 256 15.39 -4.74 -10.68
N ILE A 257 15.33 -4.50 -9.37
CA ILE A 257 14.46 -5.19 -8.42
C ILE A 257 13.50 -4.17 -7.81
N VAL A 258 12.21 -4.49 -7.77
CA VAL A 258 11.20 -3.72 -7.02
C VAL A 258 10.97 -4.38 -5.67
N SER A 259 11.23 -3.64 -4.59
CA SER A 259 10.98 -4.05 -3.22
C SER A 259 9.59 -3.60 -2.77
N ALA A 260 8.61 -4.51 -2.84
CA ALA A 260 7.22 -4.31 -2.45
C ALA A 260 6.86 -5.10 -1.18
N THR A 261 7.74 -5.06 -0.17
CA THR A 261 7.70 -5.86 1.06
C THR A 261 7.06 -5.15 2.26
N GLY A 262 6.31 -4.08 2.01
CA GLY A 262 5.66 -3.27 3.04
C GLY A 262 6.37 -1.94 3.30
N VAL A 263 5.97 -1.25 4.37
CA VAL A 263 6.45 0.09 4.71
C VAL A 263 6.78 0.18 6.21
N VAL A 264 7.61 1.17 6.57
CA VAL A 264 7.99 1.49 7.94
C VAL A 264 7.57 2.93 8.26
N PRO A 265 6.95 3.21 9.41
CA PRO A 265 6.60 4.56 9.85
C PRO A 265 7.77 5.54 9.75
N ASN A 266 7.52 6.74 9.23
CA ASN A 266 8.54 7.76 9.05
C ASN A 266 8.68 8.65 10.30
N VAL A 267 9.04 8.02 11.43
CA VAL A 267 9.10 8.68 12.75
C VAL A 267 10.46 9.31 13.04
N HIS A 268 11.53 8.81 12.42
CA HIS A 268 12.92 9.13 12.76
C HIS A 268 13.22 10.64 12.87
N PRO A 269 12.73 11.51 11.97
CA PRO A 269 13.02 12.95 12.06
C PRO A 269 12.43 13.64 13.30
N PHE A 270 11.53 12.98 14.01
CA PHE A 270 10.85 13.52 15.19
C PHE A 270 11.40 12.94 16.51
N LEU A 271 12.19 11.88 16.47
CA LEU A 271 12.65 11.19 17.70
C LEU A 271 13.81 11.92 18.38
N ASP A 272 14.65 12.65 17.65
CA ASP A 272 15.77 13.37 18.25
C ASP A 272 15.26 14.45 19.23
N GLY A 273 15.67 14.36 20.49
CA GLY A 273 15.23 15.24 21.57
C GLY A 273 13.80 15.02 22.09
N ASN A 274 13.05 14.05 21.55
CA ASN A 274 11.67 13.75 21.98
C ASN A 274 11.51 12.30 22.41
N ASN A 275 10.69 12.07 23.43
CA ASN A 275 10.41 10.73 23.94
C ASN A 275 8.99 10.29 23.60
N PHE A 276 8.73 10.08 22.29
CA PHE A 276 7.45 9.54 21.83
C PHE A 276 7.31 8.07 22.27
N ALA A 277 6.12 7.70 22.77
CA ALA A 277 5.75 6.30 22.91
C ALA A 277 5.56 5.70 21.51
N LEU A 278 6.25 4.60 21.23
CA LEU A 278 6.22 3.93 19.92
C LEU A 278 5.50 2.58 20.00
N GLY A 279 4.79 2.24 18.92
CA GLY A 279 4.17 0.94 18.69
C GLY A 279 5.22 -0.14 18.37
N GLU A 280 4.78 -1.40 18.34
CA GLU A 280 5.65 -2.54 17.98
C GLU A 280 6.23 -2.42 16.56
N ASP A 281 5.51 -1.75 15.68
CA ASP A 281 5.90 -1.46 14.30
C ASP A 281 6.69 -0.15 14.15
N GLY A 282 7.01 0.52 15.26
CA GLY A 282 7.79 1.75 15.31
C GLY A 282 6.98 3.03 14.99
N GLY A 283 5.65 2.94 14.86
CA GLY A 283 4.80 4.13 14.68
C GLY A 283 4.61 4.92 15.97
N VAL A 284 4.32 6.22 15.88
CA VAL A 284 3.94 7.02 17.06
C VAL A 284 2.62 6.49 17.61
N LYS A 285 2.58 6.07 18.88
CA LYS A 285 1.32 5.65 19.51
C LYS A 285 0.39 6.83 19.64
N VAL A 286 -0.87 6.62 19.26
CA VAL A 286 -1.93 7.61 19.44
C VAL A 286 -3.12 7.00 20.17
N ASP A 287 -3.79 7.81 21.00
CA ASP A 287 -5.02 7.42 21.69
C ASP A 287 -6.28 7.66 20.84
N ILE A 288 -7.46 7.49 21.45
CA ILE A 288 -8.78 7.69 20.84
C ILE A 288 -9.02 9.14 20.37
N SER A 289 -8.24 10.10 20.83
CA SER A 289 -8.31 11.52 20.43
C SER A 289 -7.15 11.91 19.49
N MET A 290 -6.45 10.92 18.94
CA MET A 290 -5.26 11.06 18.09
C MET A 290 -4.07 11.73 18.80
N HIS A 291 -4.08 11.87 20.13
CA HIS A 291 -2.97 12.43 20.88
C HIS A 291 -1.79 11.47 20.89
N SER A 292 -0.59 12.01 20.70
CA SER A 292 0.64 11.28 21.03
C SER A 292 0.92 11.32 22.53
N SER A 293 2.00 10.66 22.97
CA SER A 293 2.46 10.75 24.38
C SER A 293 3.01 12.11 24.79
N LEU A 294 3.17 13.04 23.85
CA LEU A 294 3.68 14.40 24.13
C LEU A 294 2.54 15.42 24.06
N PRO A 295 2.52 16.40 24.98
CA PRO A 295 1.46 17.39 25.05
C PRO A 295 1.39 18.19 23.75
N ASP A 296 0.17 18.48 23.32
CA ASP A 296 -0.15 19.29 22.14
C ASP A 296 0.34 18.72 20.79
N ILE A 297 0.78 17.46 20.78
CA ILE A 297 1.21 16.76 19.56
C ILE A 297 0.27 15.59 19.29
N TYR A 298 -0.29 15.58 18.08
CA TYR A 298 -1.11 14.53 17.50
C TYR A 298 -0.33 13.82 16.39
N ALA A 299 -0.81 12.67 15.96
CA ALA A 299 -0.32 12.04 14.74
C ALA A 299 -1.45 11.36 13.98
N ALA A 300 -1.35 11.33 12.65
CA ALA A 300 -2.37 10.74 11.79
C ALA A 300 -1.80 10.01 10.58
N GLY A 301 -2.47 8.93 10.18
CA GLY A 301 -2.14 8.11 9.03
C GLY A 301 -0.90 7.24 9.24
N ASP A 302 -0.15 7.00 8.16
CA ASP A 302 0.88 5.96 8.13
C ASP A 302 2.12 6.24 9.01
N ILE A 303 2.17 7.34 9.76
CA ILE A 303 3.23 7.57 10.75
C ILE A 303 2.91 6.95 12.13
N CYS A 304 1.63 6.77 12.45
CA CYS A 304 1.20 6.43 13.79
C CYS A 304 0.61 5.03 13.89
N SER A 305 0.45 4.57 15.13
CA SER A 305 -0.13 3.28 15.49
C SER A 305 -1.23 3.51 16.54
N ALA A 306 -2.42 3.00 16.26
CA ALA A 306 -3.56 3.07 17.14
C ALA A 306 -3.25 2.35 18.47
N SER A 307 -3.45 3.03 19.59
CA SER A 307 -3.16 2.52 20.93
C SER A 307 -4.37 2.60 21.87
N TRP A 308 -5.58 2.53 21.30
CA TRP A 308 -6.84 2.31 22.02
C TRP A 308 -7.32 0.87 21.82
N GLU A 309 -8.34 0.45 22.56
CA GLU A 309 -9.00 -0.84 22.32
C GLU A 309 -9.81 -0.77 21.02
N PRO A 310 -9.41 -1.48 19.94
CA PRO A 310 -10.08 -1.37 18.66
C PRO A 310 -11.45 -2.06 18.69
N SER A 311 -12.37 -1.61 17.85
CA SER A 311 -13.60 -2.35 17.58
C SER A 311 -13.26 -3.76 17.07
N PRO A 312 -14.01 -4.82 17.43
CA PRO A 312 -13.71 -6.20 17.03
C PRO A 312 -13.62 -6.43 15.51
N PHE A 313 -14.20 -5.54 14.72
CA PHE A 313 -14.23 -5.60 13.25
C PHE A 313 -13.31 -4.60 12.58
N TRP A 314 -12.64 -3.75 13.35
CA TRP A 314 -11.66 -2.81 12.83
C TRP A 314 -10.24 -3.28 13.11
N GLN A 315 -9.35 -3.01 12.16
CA GLN A 315 -7.93 -3.24 12.32
C GLN A 315 -7.16 -2.14 11.60
N GLN A 316 -6.02 -1.75 12.15
CA GLN A 316 -5.20 -0.75 11.48
C GLN A 316 -4.44 -1.37 10.30
N MET A 317 -4.47 -0.70 9.16
CA MET A 317 -3.61 -0.97 8.02
C MET A 317 -3.14 0.35 7.39
N ARG A 318 -1.95 0.34 6.81
CA ARG A 318 -1.33 1.51 6.18
C ARG A 318 -1.91 1.77 4.79
N LEU A 319 -3.16 2.21 4.77
CA LEU A 319 -4.01 2.38 3.60
C LEU A 319 -4.40 3.85 3.42
N TRP A 320 -4.61 4.26 2.17
CA TRP A 320 -5.06 5.61 1.83
C TRP A 320 -6.36 6.00 2.55
N THR A 321 -7.32 5.08 2.65
CA THR A 321 -8.62 5.32 3.32
C THR A 321 -8.44 5.64 4.81
N GLN A 322 -7.63 4.84 5.51
CA GLN A 322 -7.34 5.07 6.93
C GLN A 322 -6.53 6.35 7.14
N ALA A 323 -5.52 6.63 6.29
CA ALA A 323 -4.78 7.88 6.38
C ALA A 323 -5.69 9.11 6.24
N ARG A 324 -6.67 9.06 5.33
CA ARG A 324 -7.68 10.10 5.18
C ARG A 324 -8.59 10.21 6.39
N GLN A 325 -9.13 9.09 6.89
CA GLN A 325 -10.02 9.04 8.07
C GLN A 325 -9.31 9.59 9.31
N MET A 326 -8.10 9.11 9.60
CA MET A 326 -7.29 9.59 10.72
C MET A 326 -6.95 11.07 10.61
N GLY A 327 -6.59 11.54 9.41
CA GLY A 327 -6.29 12.97 9.20
C GLY A 327 -7.49 13.87 9.46
N TRP A 328 -8.68 13.45 9.00
CA TRP A 328 -9.92 14.20 9.24
C TRP A 328 -10.33 14.19 10.71
N TYR A 329 -10.23 13.04 11.36
CA TYR A 329 -10.60 12.90 12.75
C TYR A 329 -9.63 13.63 13.68
N ALA A 330 -8.31 13.58 13.42
CA ALA A 330 -7.32 14.38 14.15
C ALA A 330 -7.63 15.88 14.10
N ALA A 331 -8.06 16.41 12.95
CA ALA A 331 -8.47 17.80 12.84
C ALA A 331 -9.71 18.12 13.70
N LYS A 332 -10.71 17.22 13.75
CA LYS A 332 -11.87 17.37 14.64
C LYS A 332 -11.44 17.34 16.12
N CYS A 333 -10.56 16.42 16.51
CA CYS A 333 -10.05 16.33 17.89
C CYS A 333 -9.30 17.60 18.31
N MET A 334 -8.43 18.13 17.45
CA MET A 334 -7.72 19.39 17.69
C MET A 334 -8.70 20.56 17.88
N ALA A 335 -9.72 20.67 17.02
CA ALA A 335 -10.72 21.72 17.11
C ALA A 335 -11.57 21.61 18.39
N ALA A 336 -12.04 20.39 18.71
CA ALA A 336 -12.83 20.13 19.91
C ALA A 336 -12.07 20.50 21.18
N GLU A 337 -10.78 20.15 21.27
CA GLU A 337 -9.97 20.50 22.44
C GLU A 337 -9.78 22.02 22.60
N ILE A 338 -9.54 22.74 21.50
CA ILE A 338 -9.41 24.21 21.52
C ILE A 338 -10.72 24.87 21.99
N LEU A 339 -11.86 24.33 21.56
CA LEU A 339 -13.19 24.84 21.91
C LEU A 339 -13.68 24.37 23.30
N GLY A 340 -13.00 23.39 23.90
CA GLY A 340 -13.45 22.75 25.14
C GLY A 340 -14.71 21.88 24.94
N GLU A 341 -14.91 21.37 23.73
CA GLU A 341 -16.04 20.53 23.37
C GLU A 341 -15.69 19.04 23.49
N PRO A 342 -16.63 18.18 23.93
CA PRO A 342 -16.43 16.74 23.88
C PRO A 342 -16.46 16.24 22.43
N ILE A 343 -15.70 15.19 22.14
CA ILE A 343 -15.72 14.50 20.86
C ILE A 343 -15.72 12.99 21.07
N ASP A 344 -16.65 12.31 20.40
CA ASP A 344 -16.71 10.85 20.35
C ASP A 344 -15.92 10.32 19.16
N MET A 345 -15.50 9.06 19.25
CA MET A 345 -14.81 8.38 18.16
C MET A 345 -15.69 8.32 16.90
N ASP A 346 -15.06 8.62 15.77
CA ASP A 346 -15.73 8.56 14.48
C ASP A 346 -16.06 7.11 14.11
N PHE A 347 -17.27 6.88 13.60
CA PHE A 347 -17.77 5.54 13.24
C PHE A 347 -16.87 4.81 12.24
N CYS A 348 -16.05 5.53 11.48
CA CYS A 348 -15.09 4.93 10.57
C CYS A 348 -14.01 4.03 11.23
N PHE A 349 -13.93 4.02 12.57
CA PHE A 349 -13.07 3.12 13.35
C PHE A 349 -13.81 1.89 13.91
N GLU A 350 -15.08 1.68 13.57
CA GLU A 350 -15.86 0.51 13.99
C GLU A 350 -15.70 -0.70 13.05
N LEU A 351 -15.57 -0.45 11.74
CA LEU A 351 -15.45 -1.50 10.74
C LEU A 351 -14.22 -1.28 9.87
N PHE A 352 -13.44 -2.33 9.66
CA PHE A 352 -12.45 -2.36 8.60
C PHE A 352 -13.18 -2.45 7.25
N ALA A 353 -13.17 -1.37 6.48
CA ALA A 353 -13.66 -1.35 5.10
C ALA A 353 -12.57 -0.85 4.15
N HIS A 354 -12.25 -1.65 3.14
CA HIS A 354 -11.29 -1.26 2.11
C HIS A 354 -11.79 -1.63 0.72
N VAL A 355 -11.83 -0.63 -0.16
CA VAL A 355 -12.16 -0.77 -1.58
C VAL A 355 -10.91 -0.48 -2.39
N THR A 356 -10.55 -1.41 -3.27
CA THR A 356 -9.42 -1.28 -4.19
C THR A 356 -9.71 -2.00 -5.50
N LYS A 357 -8.76 -1.98 -6.43
CA LYS A 357 -8.86 -2.65 -7.71
C LYS A 357 -7.63 -3.51 -7.96
N PHE A 358 -7.84 -4.82 -8.10
CA PHE A 358 -6.77 -5.76 -8.46
C PHE A 358 -7.17 -6.56 -9.68
N PHE A 359 -6.25 -6.72 -10.64
CA PHE A 359 -6.50 -7.47 -11.88
C PHE A 359 -7.74 -7.04 -12.65
N ASN A 360 -8.06 -5.73 -12.57
CA ASN A 360 -9.25 -5.10 -13.11
C ASN A 360 -10.60 -5.52 -12.50
N TYR A 361 -10.59 -6.17 -11.34
CA TYR A 361 -11.79 -6.37 -10.51
C TYR A 361 -11.85 -5.32 -9.40
N LYS A 362 -13.06 -4.83 -9.12
CA LYS A 362 -13.38 -4.20 -7.84
C LYS A 362 -13.16 -5.24 -6.74
N VAL A 363 -12.45 -4.85 -5.67
CA VAL A 363 -12.17 -5.70 -4.51
C VAL A 363 -12.60 -4.94 -3.27
N VAL A 364 -13.50 -5.52 -2.50
CA VAL A 364 -14.00 -4.99 -1.24
C VAL A 364 -13.69 -5.96 -0.12
N LEU A 365 -13.10 -5.44 0.94
CA LEU A 365 -12.70 -6.19 2.14
C LEU A 365 -13.42 -5.58 3.34
N LEU A 366 -14.19 -6.41 4.04
CA LEU A 366 -15.01 -6.00 5.19
C LEU A 366 -14.65 -6.80 6.43
N GLY A 367 -14.51 -6.13 7.56
CA GLY A 367 -14.30 -6.74 8.87
C GLY A 367 -13.11 -7.70 8.90
N LYS A 368 -13.33 -8.88 9.48
CA LYS A 368 -12.37 -9.99 9.53
C LYS A 368 -12.37 -10.81 8.24
N TYR A 369 -12.14 -10.15 7.11
CA TYR A 369 -12.25 -10.72 5.75
C TYR A 369 -11.37 -11.96 5.48
N ASN A 370 -10.30 -12.18 6.26
CA ASN A 370 -9.45 -13.37 6.20
C ASN A 370 -9.46 -14.15 7.53
N ALA A 371 -10.57 -14.08 8.28
CA ALA A 371 -10.73 -14.72 9.58
C ALA A 371 -9.63 -14.33 10.59
N GLN A 372 -9.16 -13.09 10.51
CA GLN A 372 -8.04 -12.59 11.31
C GLN A 372 -8.35 -12.73 12.81
N GLY A 373 -7.50 -13.47 13.52
CA GLY A 373 -7.63 -13.69 14.95
C GLY A 373 -8.79 -14.59 15.39
N LEU A 374 -9.44 -15.33 14.48
CA LEU A 374 -10.56 -16.22 14.84
C LEU A 374 -10.16 -17.67 15.15
N GLY A 375 -8.89 -18.04 14.96
CA GLY A 375 -8.46 -19.43 15.12
C GLY A 375 -9.13 -20.36 14.11
N SER A 376 -9.37 -21.63 14.47
CA SER A 376 -9.98 -22.63 13.59
C SER A 376 -11.50 -22.73 13.70
N ASP A 377 -12.11 -22.05 14.67
CA ASP A 377 -13.55 -22.13 14.95
C ASP A 377 -14.30 -21.06 14.15
N HIS A 378 -14.31 -21.20 12.84
CA HIS A 378 -15.06 -20.33 11.93
C HIS A 378 -15.49 -21.11 10.69
N GLU A 379 -16.54 -20.63 10.03
CA GLU A 379 -17.05 -21.16 8.78
C GLU A 379 -16.77 -20.19 7.64
N LEU A 380 -16.40 -20.74 6.48
CA LEU A 380 -16.20 -19.98 5.26
C LEU A 380 -17.27 -20.37 4.25
N MET A 381 -18.10 -19.40 3.87
CA MET A 381 -19.08 -19.57 2.81
C MET A 381 -18.55 -18.94 1.52
N LEU A 382 -18.76 -19.61 0.39
CA LEU A 382 -18.20 -19.22 -0.90
C LEU A 382 -19.24 -19.26 -2.01
N ARG A 383 -19.31 -18.18 -2.81
CA ARG A 383 -19.99 -18.14 -4.10
C ARG A 383 -19.01 -17.67 -5.15
N VAL A 384 -18.86 -18.45 -6.23
CA VAL A 384 -17.91 -18.13 -7.30
C VAL A 384 -18.58 -18.27 -8.65
N THR A 385 -18.65 -17.16 -9.37
CA THR A 385 -19.06 -17.13 -10.77
C THR A 385 -17.82 -16.88 -11.60
N LYS A 386 -17.30 -17.94 -12.23
CA LYS A 386 -15.99 -17.92 -12.90
C LYS A 386 -15.85 -16.75 -13.87
N GLY A 387 -14.86 -15.89 -13.61
CA GLY A 387 -14.55 -14.74 -14.46
C GLY A 387 -15.46 -13.52 -14.28
N GLN A 388 -16.40 -13.57 -13.34
CA GLN A 388 -17.31 -12.46 -13.02
C GLN A 388 -17.14 -12.01 -11.58
N GLU A 389 -17.41 -12.89 -10.62
CA GLU A 389 -17.38 -12.55 -9.20
C GLU A 389 -16.85 -13.69 -8.33
N TYR A 390 -16.28 -13.31 -7.20
CA TYR A 390 -15.90 -14.19 -6.11
C TYR A 390 -16.34 -13.54 -4.80
N ILE A 391 -17.19 -14.23 -4.05
CA ILE A 391 -17.73 -13.80 -2.78
C ILE A 391 -17.33 -14.81 -1.73
N LYS A 392 -16.73 -14.31 -0.65
CA LYS A 392 -16.41 -15.08 0.54
C LYS A 392 -16.97 -14.38 1.76
N VAL A 393 -17.59 -15.16 2.63
CA VAL A 393 -18.09 -14.71 3.92
C VAL A 393 -17.42 -15.52 5.03
N VAL A 394 -16.98 -14.82 6.08
CA VAL A 394 -16.45 -15.40 7.31
C VAL A 394 -17.54 -15.37 8.38
N MET A 395 -17.93 -16.55 8.83
CA MET A 395 -19.01 -16.76 9.80
C MET A 395 -18.45 -17.35 11.10
N GLN A 396 -19.02 -16.96 12.23
CA GLN A 396 -18.77 -17.62 13.52
C GLN A 396 -20.03 -17.51 14.39
N ASN A 397 -20.44 -18.61 15.02
CA ASN A 397 -21.62 -18.65 15.90
C ASN A 397 -22.89 -18.05 15.24
N GLY A 398 -23.10 -18.34 13.96
CA GLY A 398 -24.25 -17.82 13.20
C GLY A 398 -24.15 -16.35 12.79
N ARG A 399 -23.05 -15.64 13.07
CA ARG A 399 -22.90 -14.21 12.74
C ARG A 399 -21.81 -13.98 11.70
N MET A 400 -22.02 -12.96 10.88
CA MET A 400 -21.01 -12.51 9.90
C MET A 400 -19.93 -11.68 10.61
N LEU A 401 -18.67 -12.03 10.37
CA LEU A 401 -17.52 -11.33 10.94
C LEU A 401 -16.67 -10.61 9.88
N GLY A 402 -16.77 -11.00 8.62
CA GLY A 402 -16.06 -10.36 7.53
C GLY A 402 -16.40 -10.93 6.16
N ALA A 403 -16.00 -10.22 5.11
CA ALA A 403 -16.24 -10.63 3.74
C ALA A 403 -15.13 -10.17 2.78
N VAL A 404 -14.95 -10.95 1.71
CA VAL A 404 -14.17 -10.57 0.52
C VAL A 404 -15.12 -10.60 -0.67
N LEU A 405 -15.31 -9.47 -1.32
CA LEU A 405 -16.16 -9.31 -2.50
C LEU A 405 -15.26 -8.89 -3.67
N ILE A 406 -15.22 -9.71 -4.72
CA ILE A 406 -14.43 -9.45 -5.93
C ILE A 406 -15.38 -9.43 -7.11
N GLY A 407 -15.33 -8.38 -7.91
CA GLY A 407 -16.27 -8.14 -9.00
C GLY A 407 -17.37 -7.17 -8.61
N GLU A 408 -18.39 -7.05 -9.46
CA GLU A 408 -19.61 -6.30 -9.14
C GLU A 408 -20.58 -7.27 -8.48
N THR A 409 -20.65 -7.21 -7.14
CA THR A 409 -21.44 -8.15 -6.34
C THR A 409 -22.74 -7.57 -5.82
N ASP A 410 -22.82 -6.24 -5.69
CA ASP A 410 -23.94 -5.49 -5.10
C ASP A 410 -24.34 -6.03 -3.71
N LEU A 411 -23.34 -6.29 -2.85
CA LEU A 411 -23.51 -6.91 -1.52
C LEU A 411 -22.77 -6.12 -0.42
N GLU A 412 -22.07 -5.05 -0.78
CA GLU A 412 -21.15 -4.32 0.08
C GLU A 412 -21.85 -3.72 1.29
N GLU A 413 -22.92 -2.95 1.04
CA GLU A 413 -23.70 -2.27 2.08
C GLU A 413 -24.43 -3.28 2.97
N THR A 414 -25.08 -4.27 2.35
CA THR A 414 -25.77 -5.32 3.08
C THR A 414 -24.81 -6.06 4.01
N PHE A 415 -23.62 -6.47 3.54
CA PHE A 415 -22.67 -7.20 4.37
C PHE A 415 -22.02 -6.32 5.45
N GLU A 416 -21.78 -5.04 5.16
CA GLU A 416 -21.37 -4.06 6.17
C GLU A 416 -22.40 -3.98 7.31
N ASN A 417 -23.69 -3.86 6.98
CA ASN A 417 -24.77 -3.84 7.96
C ASN A 417 -24.90 -5.16 8.74
N LEU A 418 -24.75 -6.31 8.08
CA LEU A 418 -24.78 -7.63 8.73
C LEU A 418 -23.65 -7.77 9.79
N ILE A 419 -22.45 -7.28 9.46
CA ILE A 419 -21.30 -7.30 10.36
C ILE A 419 -21.54 -6.32 11.53
N LEU A 420 -21.94 -5.08 11.26
CA LEU A 420 -22.11 -4.07 12.31
C LEU A 420 -23.25 -4.42 13.28
N ASN A 421 -24.39 -4.86 12.75
CA ASN A 421 -25.55 -5.22 13.57
C ASN A 421 -25.40 -6.57 14.27
N GLN A 422 -24.37 -7.35 13.91
CA GLN A 422 -24.12 -8.68 14.45
C GLN A 422 -25.38 -9.55 14.42
N MET A 423 -26.09 -9.60 13.31
CA MET A 423 -27.34 -10.37 13.23
C MET A 423 -27.10 -11.88 13.24
N ASP A 424 -28.04 -12.64 13.82
CA ASP A 424 -28.01 -14.11 13.78
C ASP A 424 -28.58 -14.59 12.44
N LEU A 425 -27.70 -15.17 11.64
CA LEU A 425 -27.93 -15.66 10.28
C LEU A 425 -28.07 -17.19 10.22
N SER A 426 -28.07 -17.89 11.36
CA SER A 426 -28.13 -19.36 11.42
C SER A 426 -29.31 -19.96 10.65
N ARG A 427 -30.44 -19.23 10.60
CA ARG A 427 -31.65 -19.65 9.88
C ARG A 427 -31.50 -19.70 8.36
N TYR A 428 -30.54 -18.96 7.80
CA TYR A 428 -30.34 -18.88 6.35
C TYR A 428 -29.42 -20.00 5.87
N GLY A 429 -28.42 -20.39 6.67
CA GLY A 429 -27.45 -21.44 6.29
C GLY A 429 -26.84 -21.14 4.93
N GLU A 430 -26.73 -22.17 4.07
CA GLU A 430 -26.16 -22.06 2.71
C GLU A 430 -26.92 -21.07 1.80
N ASN A 431 -28.19 -20.78 2.08
CA ASN A 431 -29.01 -19.87 1.27
C ASN A 431 -28.56 -18.41 1.38
N LEU A 432 -27.69 -18.05 2.34
CA LEU A 432 -27.17 -16.70 2.51
C LEU A 432 -26.49 -16.16 1.24
N LEU A 433 -25.91 -17.04 0.43
CA LEU A 433 -25.23 -16.67 -0.81
C LEU A 433 -26.00 -17.11 -2.07
N ASP A 434 -27.22 -17.61 -1.96
CA ASP A 434 -28.01 -17.99 -3.15
C ASP A 434 -28.30 -16.73 -3.99
N PRO A 435 -27.85 -16.66 -5.26
CA PRO A 435 -28.07 -15.50 -6.11
C PRO A 435 -29.54 -15.27 -6.48
N ASN A 436 -30.43 -16.23 -6.23
CA ASN A 436 -31.87 -16.08 -6.47
C ASN A 436 -32.62 -15.52 -5.26
N ILE A 437 -31.93 -15.32 -4.14
CA ILE A 437 -32.49 -14.74 -2.93
C ILE A 437 -31.95 -13.33 -2.83
N ASP A 438 -32.85 -12.36 -2.92
CA ASP A 438 -32.50 -10.99 -2.59
C ASP A 438 -32.34 -10.91 -1.08
N ILE A 439 -31.08 -10.84 -0.65
CA ILE A 439 -30.77 -10.79 0.78
C ILE A 439 -31.12 -9.42 1.38
N GLU A 440 -31.19 -8.36 0.56
CA GLU A 440 -31.49 -7.00 1.00
C GLU A 440 -32.95 -6.91 1.49
N ASP A 441 -33.87 -7.57 0.78
CA ASP A 441 -35.30 -7.67 1.13
C ASP A 441 -35.57 -8.24 2.54
N TYR A 442 -34.60 -8.96 3.14
CA TYR A 442 -34.76 -9.54 4.47
C TYR A 442 -34.31 -8.61 5.60
N PHE A 443 -33.62 -7.52 5.28
CA PHE A 443 -32.93 -6.67 6.25
C PHE A 443 -33.32 -5.18 6.18
N ASP A 444 -34.24 -4.82 5.28
CA ASP A 444 -34.98 -3.54 5.28
C ASP A 444 -35.96 -3.38 6.46
#